data_AF-A0A2E4DBD9-F1
#
_entry.id   AF-A0A2E4DBD9-F1
#
_cell.length_a   1.000
_cell.length_b   1.000
_cell.length_c   1.000
_cell.angle_alpha   90.00
_cell.angle_beta   90.00
_cell.angle_gamma   90.00
#
_symmetry.space_group_name_H-M   'P 1'
#
loop_
_entity.id
_entity.type
_entity.pdbx_description
1 polymer ?
#
loop_
_entity_poly.entity_id
_entity_poly.type
_entity_poly.pdbx_seq_one_letter_code
_entity_poly.pdbx_strand_id
1 'polypeptide(L)'
;MNKTFMLVCFLIMGQVQAKHILLSYFDPFGGNPTNNSETIAKKIKPLFENSEHEVTLCKLNTVYDKAHEQLLDCYHSLDRPADFIVSLGETGCHQIKVETRGINYDRSYGPDNDGIERFGVEIIPGAKASLGVTLPMEKAFCSLSEEDRKKVYISHSAGSFVCNNTLYLGLTKFDIPYTFIHVPNAKCSSDNDNHKYAQIISDMITELATREQSLTAMPATKDEVKMKLNENLNSCESMFYRILRGEY
;
A
#
# COMPACT_ATOMS: atom_id res chain seq x y z
N MET A 1 -61.71 -2.55 -15.65
CA MET A 1 -60.78 -2.38 -14.51
C MET A 1 -59.36 -2.42 -15.06
N ASN A 2 -58.80 -1.26 -15.39
CA ASN A 2 -57.40 -1.12 -15.83
C ASN A 2 -56.51 -1.05 -14.59
N LYS A 3 -55.59 -1.99 -14.43
CA LYS A 3 -54.47 -1.86 -13.48
C LYS A 3 -53.22 -1.52 -14.27
N THR A 4 -52.85 -0.25 -14.23
CA THR A 4 -51.56 0.27 -14.70
C THR A 4 -50.46 -0.32 -13.83
N PHE A 5 -49.59 -1.14 -14.41
CA PHE A 5 -48.34 -1.59 -13.78
C PHE A 5 -47.34 -0.43 -13.89
N MET A 6 -47.10 0.27 -12.78
CA MET A 6 -46.06 1.28 -12.68
C MET A 6 -44.71 0.56 -12.49
N LEU A 7 -43.95 0.42 -13.58
CA LEU A 7 -42.58 -0.07 -13.55
C LEU A 7 -41.72 1.03 -12.92
N VAL A 8 -41.37 0.87 -11.64
CA VAL A 8 -40.39 1.73 -10.98
C VAL A 8 -39.01 1.28 -11.46
N CYS A 9 -38.45 1.99 -12.44
CA CYS A 9 -37.03 1.92 -12.77
C CYS A 9 -36.23 2.48 -11.58
N PHE A 10 -35.69 1.60 -10.74
CA PHE A 10 -34.58 1.96 -9.87
C PHE A 10 -33.36 2.21 -10.76
N LEU A 11 -33.04 3.48 -10.98
CA LEU A 11 -31.70 3.90 -11.37
C LEU A 11 -30.74 3.42 -10.27
N ILE A 12 -29.99 2.36 -10.54
CA ILE A 12 -28.83 1.99 -9.72
C ILE A 12 -27.77 3.05 -10.01
N MET A 13 -27.88 4.21 -9.35
CA MET A 13 -26.70 5.01 -9.06
C MET A 13 -25.83 4.12 -8.18
N GLY A 14 -24.70 3.64 -8.70
CA GLY A 14 -23.77 2.81 -7.95
C GLY A 14 -23.45 3.52 -6.64
N GLN A 15 -23.94 3.00 -5.52
CA GLN A 15 -23.57 3.51 -4.21
C GLN A 15 -22.08 3.21 -4.06
N VAL A 16 -21.25 4.24 -3.92
CA VAL A 16 -19.89 4.07 -3.42
C VAL A 16 -20.05 3.51 -2.01
N GLN A 17 -19.75 2.22 -1.84
CA GLN A 17 -19.88 1.56 -0.56
C GLN A 17 -18.76 2.08 0.35
N ALA A 18 -19.13 2.57 1.54
CA ALA A 18 -18.20 2.97 2.59
C ALA A 18 -17.16 1.86 2.88
N LYS A 19 -15.88 2.13 2.57
CA LYS A 19 -14.76 1.20 2.79
C LYS A 19 -14.13 1.36 4.17
N HIS A 20 -13.70 0.26 4.77
CA HIS A 20 -12.83 0.26 5.95
C HIS A 20 -11.41 -0.07 5.52
N ILE A 21 -10.48 0.82 5.82
CA ILE A 21 -9.06 0.70 5.49
C ILE A 21 -8.28 0.49 6.78
N LEU A 22 -7.51 -0.59 6.84
CA LEU A 22 -6.50 -0.75 7.88
C LEU A 22 -5.20 -0.11 7.39
N LEU A 23 -4.79 0.98 8.03
CA LEU A 23 -3.56 1.70 7.71
C LEU A 23 -2.51 1.42 8.78
N SER A 24 -1.49 0.64 8.42
CA SER A 24 -0.41 0.30 9.35
C SER A 24 0.82 1.20 9.19
N TYR A 25 1.59 1.33 10.27
CA TYR A 25 2.86 2.07 10.28
C TYR A 25 3.84 1.43 11.27
N PHE A 26 5.12 1.76 11.15
CA PHE A 26 6.17 1.21 12.01
C PHE A 26 6.55 2.16 13.16
N ASP A 27 7.02 1.55 14.25
CA ASP A 27 7.65 2.23 15.37
C ASP A 27 9.04 2.82 15.01
N PRO A 28 9.64 3.62 15.91
CA PRO A 28 11.00 4.14 15.69
C PRO A 28 12.04 3.03 15.52
N PHE A 29 13.00 3.25 14.62
CA PHE A 29 14.04 2.27 14.26
C PHE A 29 15.40 2.93 14.03
N GLY A 30 16.49 2.17 14.20
CA GLY A 30 17.84 2.61 13.82
C GLY A 30 18.36 3.79 14.64
N GLY A 31 17.97 3.89 15.91
CA GLY A 31 18.32 4.99 16.81
C GLY A 31 17.59 6.30 16.55
N ASN A 32 16.66 6.34 15.60
CA ASN A 32 15.80 7.50 15.39
C ASN A 32 14.71 7.54 16.47
N PRO A 33 14.35 8.71 17.01
CA PRO A 33 13.31 8.83 18.03
C PRO A 33 11.89 8.73 17.46
N THR A 34 11.76 8.85 16.14
CA THR A 34 10.49 8.81 15.40
C THR A 34 10.66 7.99 14.12
N ASN A 35 9.54 7.54 13.57
CA ASN A 35 9.45 6.94 12.25
C ASN A 35 8.43 7.73 11.44
N ASN A 36 8.80 8.22 10.25
CA ASN A 36 7.91 9.10 9.50
C ASN A 36 6.62 8.39 9.01
N SER A 37 6.63 7.06 8.92
CA SER A 37 5.40 6.29 8.64
C SER A 37 4.34 6.52 9.72
N GLU A 38 4.72 6.59 10.99
CA GLU A 38 3.82 6.93 12.10
C GLU A 38 3.28 8.35 11.98
N THR A 39 4.17 9.31 11.74
CA THR A 39 3.81 10.73 11.58
C THR A 39 2.79 10.91 10.47
N ILE A 40 3.03 10.29 9.30
CA ILE A 40 2.17 10.42 8.13
C ILE A 40 0.85 9.67 8.34
N ALA A 41 0.85 8.45 8.90
CA ALA A 41 -0.38 7.73 9.20
C ALA A 41 -1.31 8.53 10.14
N LYS A 42 -0.75 9.16 11.18
CA LYS A 42 -1.51 10.02 12.09
C LYS A 42 -2.03 11.29 11.44
N LYS A 43 -1.37 11.81 10.40
CA LYS A 43 -1.88 12.94 9.59
C LYS A 43 -2.94 12.50 8.57
N ILE A 44 -2.88 11.26 8.08
CA ILE A 44 -3.89 10.70 7.18
C ILE A 44 -5.21 10.50 7.91
N LYS A 45 -5.21 9.95 9.13
CA LYS A 45 -6.43 9.59 9.88
C LYS A 45 -7.47 10.74 9.97
N PRO A 46 -7.12 11.99 10.32
CA PRO A 46 -8.05 13.11 10.34
C PRO A 46 -8.64 13.49 8.97
N LEU A 47 -7.92 13.22 7.86
CA LEU A 47 -8.41 13.52 6.51
C LEU A 47 -9.62 12.66 6.12
N PHE A 48 -9.82 11.53 6.80
CA PHE A 48 -10.94 10.62 6.57
C PHE A 48 -12.11 10.82 7.54
N GLU A 49 -12.00 11.68 8.56
CA GLU A 49 -13.05 11.86 9.58
C GLU A 49 -14.37 12.42 9.02
N ASN A 50 -14.31 13.17 7.92
CA ASN A 50 -15.48 13.72 7.22
C ASN A 50 -15.77 12.99 5.90
N SER A 51 -15.12 11.85 5.66
CA SER A 51 -15.35 11.02 4.48
C SER A 51 -16.35 9.90 4.80
N GLU A 52 -16.86 9.24 3.76
CA GLU A 52 -17.65 8.01 3.91
C GLU A 52 -16.79 6.77 4.19
N HIS A 53 -15.47 6.90 4.16
CA HIS A 53 -14.53 5.82 4.41
C HIS A 53 -13.99 5.89 5.84
N GLU A 54 -13.72 4.71 6.39
CA GLU A 54 -13.17 4.55 7.73
C GLU A 54 -11.70 4.14 7.62
N VAL A 55 -10.83 4.80 8.38
CA VAL A 55 -9.41 4.43 8.48
C VAL A 55 -9.11 4.06 9.92
N THR A 56 -8.66 2.82 10.14
CA THR A 56 -8.15 2.36 11.44
C THR A 56 -6.64 2.27 11.38
N LEU A 57 -5.98 2.79 12.42
CA LEU A 57 -4.52 2.81 12.51
C LEU A 57 -4.00 1.56 13.23
N CYS A 58 -2.99 0.91 12.67
CA CYS A 58 -2.29 -0.23 13.29
C CYS A 58 -0.80 0.06 13.44
N LYS A 59 -0.29 0.03 14.68
CA LYS A 59 1.14 0.18 14.95
C LYS A 59 1.82 -1.19 14.86
N LEU A 60 2.92 -1.25 14.09
CA LEU A 60 3.79 -2.40 13.96
C LEU A 60 5.15 -2.12 14.58
N ASN A 61 5.78 -3.13 15.16
CA ASN A 61 7.17 -3.07 15.57
C ASN A 61 8.07 -3.35 14.37
N THR A 62 9.21 -2.66 14.29
CA THR A 62 10.25 -2.91 13.29
C THR A 62 11.05 -4.15 13.69
N VAL A 63 10.37 -5.31 13.68
CA VAL A 63 10.88 -6.63 14.05
C VAL A 63 10.32 -7.66 13.08
N TYR A 64 11.21 -8.48 12.49
CA TYR A 64 10.86 -9.46 11.46
C TYR A 64 9.73 -10.40 11.91
N ASP A 65 9.89 -10.99 13.09
CA ASP A 65 9.02 -12.07 13.55
C ASP A 65 7.76 -11.56 14.28
N LYS A 66 7.52 -10.24 14.27
CA LYS A 66 6.37 -9.61 14.95
C LYS A 66 5.52 -8.76 14.04
N ALA A 67 6.12 -8.03 13.09
CA ALA A 67 5.40 -7.01 12.31
C ALA A 67 4.17 -7.56 11.59
N HIS A 68 4.30 -8.69 10.89
CA HIS A 68 3.17 -9.32 10.21
C HIS A 68 2.12 -9.85 11.20
N GLU A 69 2.53 -10.52 12.28
CA GLU A 69 1.60 -11.06 13.26
C GLU A 69 0.80 -9.95 13.95
N GLN A 70 1.44 -8.82 14.27
CA GLN A 70 0.76 -7.63 14.79
C GLN A 70 -0.23 -7.03 13.79
N LEU A 71 0.10 -7.05 12.49
CA LEU A 71 -0.82 -6.61 11.44
C LEU A 71 -2.04 -7.55 11.34
N LEU A 72 -1.82 -8.85 11.48
CA LEU A 72 -2.88 -9.86 11.50
C LEU A 72 -3.78 -9.72 12.74
N ASP A 73 -3.20 -9.49 13.91
CA ASP A 73 -3.92 -9.22 15.16
C ASP A 73 -4.77 -7.95 15.04
N CYS A 74 -4.19 -6.85 14.51
CA CYS A 74 -4.93 -5.63 14.22
C CYS A 74 -6.14 -5.92 13.32
N TYR A 75 -5.94 -6.64 12.22
CA TYR A 75 -7.01 -7.00 11.27
C TYR A 75 -8.13 -7.81 11.93
N HIS A 76 -7.81 -8.81 12.75
CA HIS A 76 -8.79 -9.63 13.44
C HIS A 76 -9.49 -8.92 14.60
N SER A 77 -8.88 -7.87 15.15
CA SER A 77 -9.45 -7.07 16.24
C SER A 77 -10.45 -6.00 15.80
N LEU A 78 -10.63 -5.79 14.48
CA LEU A 78 -11.53 -4.76 13.97
C LEU A 78 -13.00 -5.11 14.20
N ASP A 79 -13.78 -4.14 14.67
CA ASP A 79 -15.24 -4.30 14.82
C ASP A 79 -15.94 -4.58 13.47
N ARG A 80 -15.40 -3.99 12.39
CA ARG A 80 -15.81 -4.23 11.00
C ARG A 80 -14.60 -4.74 10.21
N PRO A 81 -14.72 -5.80 9.39
CA PRO A 81 -13.62 -6.25 8.54
C PRO A 81 -13.10 -5.11 7.66
N ALA A 82 -11.77 -4.99 7.53
CA ALA A 82 -11.18 -4.10 6.54
C ALA A 82 -11.48 -4.62 5.13
N ASP A 83 -11.82 -3.70 4.21
CA ASP A 83 -11.94 -3.97 2.79
C ASP A 83 -10.58 -4.12 2.12
N PHE A 84 -9.56 -3.41 2.62
CA PHE A 84 -8.18 -3.55 2.19
C PHE A 84 -7.21 -2.99 3.24
N ILE A 85 -5.94 -3.37 3.10
CA ILE A 85 -4.86 -2.97 4.01
C ILE A 85 -3.84 -2.13 3.22
N VAL A 86 -3.37 -1.05 3.83
CA VAL A 86 -2.24 -0.25 3.34
C VAL A 86 -1.21 -0.17 4.45
N SER A 87 0.00 -0.68 4.20
CA SER A 87 1.12 -0.51 5.13
C SER A 87 2.00 0.66 4.70
N LEU A 88 2.36 1.52 5.65
CA LEU A 88 3.35 2.58 5.46
C LEU A 88 4.67 2.16 6.12
N GLY A 89 5.78 2.43 5.43
CA GLY A 89 7.13 2.25 5.99
C GLY A 89 8.02 3.43 5.65
N GLU A 90 9.05 3.68 6.46
CA GLU A 90 10.01 4.73 6.17
C GLU A 90 11.12 4.21 5.25
N THR A 91 11.50 5.01 4.24
CA THR A 91 12.67 4.78 3.40
C THR A 91 13.56 6.02 3.39
N GLY A 92 14.64 6.02 2.61
CA GLY A 92 15.55 7.17 2.51
C GLY A 92 14.88 8.50 2.10
N CYS A 93 15.68 9.54 1.87
CA CYS A 93 15.19 10.91 1.63
C CYS A 93 14.59 11.18 0.23
N HIS A 94 14.11 10.14 -0.43
CA HIS A 94 13.57 10.23 -1.79
C HIS A 94 12.07 10.60 -1.74
N GLN A 95 11.40 10.48 -2.88
CA GLN A 95 9.94 10.62 -3.01
C GLN A 95 9.16 9.54 -2.24
N ILE A 96 7.84 9.71 -2.12
CA ILE A 96 6.93 8.60 -1.74
C ILE A 96 7.17 7.46 -2.72
N LYS A 97 7.34 6.22 -2.25
CA LYS A 97 7.45 5.06 -3.14
C LYS A 97 6.19 4.22 -3.06
N VAL A 98 5.55 4.04 -4.20
CA VAL A 98 4.48 3.06 -4.38
C VAL A 98 5.15 1.74 -4.70
N GLU A 99 5.10 0.79 -3.76
CA GLU A 99 5.68 -0.54 -3.96
C GLU A 99 4.72 -1.40 -4.78
N THR A 100 5.26 -2.09 -5.79
CA THR A 100 4.45 -2.90 -6.72
C THR A 100 4.57 -4.40 -6.48
N ARG A 101 5.55 -4.84 -5.68
CA ARG A 101 5.77 -6.24 -5.32
C ARG A 101 6.52 -6.42 -4.00
N GLY A 102 6.27 -7.55 -3.34
CA GLY A 102 7.15 -8.12 -2.31
C GLY A 102 8.03 -9.21 -2.90
N ILE A 103 9.21 -9.42 -2.32
CA ILE A 103 10.12 -10.52 -2.68
C ILE A 103 10.28 -11.50 -1.51
N ASN A 104 10.43 -12.78 -1.82
CA ASN A 104 10.62 -13.85 -0.83
C ASN A 104 12.06 -13.89 -0.30
N TYR A 105 12.53 -12.80 0.28
CA TYR A 105 13.95 -12.66 0.65
C TYR A 105 14.15 -11.67 1.79
N ASP A 106 14.77 -12.18 2.86
CA ASP A 106 15.23 -11.37 3.99
C ASP A 106 16.75 -11.27 4.01
N ARG A 107 17.22 -10.04 3.96
CA ARG A 107 18.63 -9.68 4.17
C ARG A 107 18.71 -8.33 4.86
N SER A 108 19.30 -8.32 6.04
CA SER A 108 19.54 -7.11 6.81
C SER A 108 20.96 -6.57 6.61
N TYR A 109 21.14 -5.28 6.91
CA TYR A 109 22.43 -4.58 6.97
C TYR A 109 22.70 -4.03 8.38
N GLY A 110 22.06 -4.65 9.37
CA GLY A 110 22.01 -4.29 10.78
C GLY A 110 20.84 -5.02 11.47
N PRO A 111 20.77 -5.05 12.81
CA PRO A 111 19.71 -5.74 13.53
C PRO A 111 18.37 -4.98 13.44
N ASP A 112 17.28 -5.73 13.56
CA ASP A 112 15.95 -5.19 13.88
C ASP A 112 15.86 -4.73 15.36
N ASN A 113 14.70 -4.23 15.80
CA ASN A 113 14.55 -3.72 17.16
C ASN A 113 14.69 -4.79 18.27
N ASP A 114 14.65 -6.08 17.92
CA ASP A 114 14.88 -7.21 18.84
C ASP A 114 16.31 -7.77 18.74
N GLY A 115 17.17 -7.17 17.93
CA GLY A 115 18.54 -7.65 17.74
C GLY A 115 18.68 -8.74 16.67
N ILE A 116 17.64 -9.00 15.87
CA ILE A 116 17.64 -10.07 14.87
C ILE A 116 18.24 -9.58 13.56
N GLU A 117 19.17 -10.36 13.02
CA GLU A 117 19.73 -10.18 11.68
C GLU A 117 19.37 -11.37 10.78
N ARG A 118 19.11 -11.09 9.50
CA ARG A 118 18.77 -12.09 8.48
C ARG A 118 19.83 -12.03 7.37
N PHE A 119 20.40 -13.17 7.01
CA PHE A 119 21.55 -13.23 6.09
C PHE A 119 21.21 -13.91 4.75
N GLY A 120 20.19 -13.39 4.07
CA GLY A 120 19.82 -13.87 2.75
C GLY A 120 19.06 -15.19 2.78
N VAL A 121 17.95 -15.20 3.50
CA VAL A 121 17.07 -16.36 3.65
C VAL A 121 15.72 -16.11 2.98
N GLU A 122 15.04 -17.19 2.56
CA GLU A 122 13.65 -17.08 2.12
C GLU A 122 12.74 -16.78 3.32
N ILE A 123 11.75 -15.90 3.13
CA ILE A 123 10.74 -15.59 4.14
C ILE A 123 9.83 -16.80 4.35
N ILE A 124 9.39 -17.41 3.24
CA ILE A 124 8.62 -18.66 3.22
C ILE A 124 9.40 -19.66 2.34
N PRO A 125 9.99 -20.72 2.92
CA PRO A 125 10.75 -21.70 2.15
C PRO A 125 9.97 -22.29 0.97
N GLY A 126 10.54 -22.21 -0.23
CA GLY A 126 9.97 -22.75 -1.47
C GLY A 126 8.77 -22.01 -2.05
N ALA A 127 8.38 -20.87 -1.49
CA ALA A 127 7.32 -20.03 -2.04
C ALA A 127 7.79 -19.21 -3.26
N LYS A 128 6.86 -18.56 -3.97
CA LYS A 128 7.14 -17.76 -5.17
C LYS A 128 8.17 -16.66 -4.87
N ALA A 129 9.18 -16.50 -5.71
CA ALA A 129 10.26 -15.53 -5.49
C ALA A 129 9.78 -14.07 -5.35
N SER A 130 8.69 -13.71 -6.00
CA SER A 130 8.03 -12.41 -5.85
C SER A 130 6.52 -12.52 -6.00
N LEU A 131 5.80 -11.59 -5.38
CA LEU A 131 4.35 -11.44 -5.46
C LEU A 131 4.03 -9.97 -5.71
N GLY A 132 3.16 -9.69 -6.68
CA GLY A 132 2.69 -8.33 -6.92
C GLY A 132 1.66 -7.91 -5.87
N VAL A 133 1.58 -6.61 -5.59
CA VAL A 133 0.53 -6.08 -4.72
C VAL A 133 -0.85 -6.28 -5.35
N THR A 134 -1.89 -6.38 -4.52
CA THR A 134 -3.25 -6.73 -4.97
C THR A 134 -4.19 -5.53 -5.04
N LEU A 135 -3.65 -4.31 -4.87
CA LEU A 135 -4.36 -3.06 -5.16
C LEU A 135 -3.87 -2.46 -6.49
N PRO A 136 -4.76 -1.87 -7.30
CA PRO A 136 -4.42 -1.31 -8.61
C PRO A 136 -3.68 0.02 -8.47
N MET A 137 -2.40 -0.05 -8.09
CA MET A 137 -1.59 1.14 -7.78
C MET A 137 -1.38 2.05 -8.98
N GLU A 138 -1.48 1.54 -10.21
CA GLU A 138 -1.47 2.37 -11.41
C GLU A 138 -2.67 3.31 -11.46
N LYS A 139 -3.85 2.88 -10.98
CA LYS A 139 -5.04 3.72 -10.93
C LYS A 139 -4.90 4.81 -9.87
N ALA A 140 -4.44 4.42 -8.68
CA ALA A 140 -4.16 5.34 -7.59
C ALA A 140 -3.13 6.41 -7.98
N PHE A 141 -2.05 6.00 -8.64
CA PHE A 141 -1.04 6.95 -9.15
C PHE A 141 -1.60 7.86 -10.24
N CYS A 142 -2.44 7.32 -11.14
CA CYS A 142 -2.98 8.08 -12.26
C CYS A 142 -4.12 9.04 -11.89
N SER A 143 -4.77 8.87 -10.73
CA SER A 143 -5.75 9.85 -10.21
C SER A 143 -5.08 11.12 -9.69
N LEU A 144 -3.79 11.06 -9.33
CA LEU A 144 -3.05 12.21 -8.84
C LEU A 144 -2.85 13.29 -9.90
N SER A 145 -2.76 14.55 -9.44
CA SER A 145 -2.32 15.67 -10.27
C SER A 145 -0.89 15.45 -10.80
N GLU A 146 -0.51 16.12 -11.88
CA GLU A 146 0.87 16.06 -12.40
C GLU A 146 1.91 16.50 -11.37
N GLU A 147 1.60 17.52 -10.57
CA GLU A 147 2.50 18.03 -9.52
C GLU A 147 2.67 17.06 -8.35
N ASP A 148 1.68 16.22 -8.10
CA ASP A 148 1.72 15.22 -7.04
C ASP A 148 2.36 13.92 -7.50
N ARG A 149 2.16 13.53 -8.77
CA ARG A 149 2.93 12.45 -9.39
C ARG A 149 4.43 12.71 -9.34
N LYS A 150 4.89 13.97 -9.46
CA LYS A 150 6.30 14.36 -9.29
C LYS A 150 6.85 14.12 -7.87
N LYS A 151 6.02 13.73 -6.89
CA LYS A 151 6.46 13.36 -5.54
C LYS A 151 6.29 11.87 -5.26
N VAL A 152 5.91 11.08 -6.27
CA VAL A 152 5.68 9.64 -6.18
C VAL A 152 6.59 8.91 -7.17
N TYR A 153 7.29 7.91 -6.66
CA TYR A 153 8.12 6.99 -7.41
C TYR A 153 7.45 5.62 -7.47
N ILE A 154 7.47 5.00 -8.65
CA ILE A 154 6.94 3.65 -8.83
C ILE A 154 8.08 2.68 -8.58
N SER A 155 8.01 1.94 -7.49
CA SER A 155 9.08 1.09 -7.00
C SER A 155 8.78 -0.38 -7.23
N HIS A 156 9.79 -1.11 -7.69
CA HIS A 156 9.75 -2.57 -7.85
C HIS A 156 10.37 -3.32 -6.66
N SER A 157 10.84 -2.61 -5.62
CA SER A 157 11.55 -3.22 -4.49
C SER A 157 11.31 -2.45 -3.21
N ALA A 158 10.60 -3.09 -2.29
CA ALA A 158 10.44 -2.66 -0.90
C ALA A 158 11.71 -2.89 -0.05
N GLY A 159 12.84 -3.25 -0.65
CA GLY A 159 14.06 -3.69 0.02
C GLY A 159 13.99 -5.16 0.44
N SER A 160 14.75 -5.53 1.46
CA SER A 160 14.83 -6.90 2.00
C SER A 160 14.82 -6.92 3.54
N PHE A 161 14.34 -5.84 4.14
CA PHE A 161 14.21 -5.67 5.59
C PHE A 161 12.76 -5.89 6.04
N VAL A 162 12.42 -5.52 7.27
CA VAL A 162 11.09 -5.74 7.89
C VAL A 162 9.92 -5.24 7.02
N CYS A 163 10.09 -4.13 6.28
CA CYS A 163 9.06 -3.64 5.35
C CYS A 163 8.72 -4.67 4.25
N ASN A 164 9.74 -5.21 3.57
CA ASN A 164 9.54 -6.25 2.55
C ASN A 164 9.02 -7.56 3.16
N ASN A 165 9.53 -7.94 4.34
CA ASN A 165 9.05 -9.11 5.06
C ASN A 165 7.53 -9.03 5.32
N THR A 166 7.09 -7.90 5.89
CA THR A 166 5.68 -7.61 6.16
C THR A 166 4.86 -7.60 4.88
N LEU A 167 5.37 -6.96 3.81
CA LEU A 167 4.72 -6.92 2.51
C LEU A 167 4.51 -8.33 1.93
N TYR A 168 5.57 -9.13 1.86
CA TYR A 168 5.52 -10.46 1.26
C TYR A 168 4.64 -11.42 2.06
N LEU A 169 4.74 -11.40 3.39
CA LEU A 169 3.85 -12.19 4.26
C LEU A 169 2.40 -11.75 4.09
N GLY A 170 2.10 -10.44 4.13
CA GLY A 170 0.73 -9.96 3.95
C GLY A 170 0.13 -10.35 2.60
N LEU A 171 0.90 -10.28 1.50
CA LEU A 171 0.45 -10.74 0.17
C LEU A 171 0.19 -12.25 0.09
N THR A 172 0.78 -13.02 1.01
CA THR A 172 0.60 -14.48 1.08
C THR A 172 -0.49 -14.89 2.06
N LYS A 173 -0.73 -14.10 3.10
CA LYS A 173 -1.53 -14.48 4.27
C LYS A 173 -2.88 -13.78 4.37
N PHE A 174 -3.05 -12.60 3.77
CA PHE A 174 -4.35 -11.95 3.70
C PHE A 174 -5.14 -12.39 2.46
N ASP A 175 -6.42 -12.69 2.66
CA ASP A 175 -7.39 -12.96 1.60
C ASP A 175 -8.06 -11.67 1.06
N ILE A 176 -7.58 -10.50 1.51
CA ILE A 176 -8.07 -9.18 1.10
C ILE A 176 -6.97 -8.38 0.38
N PRO A 177 -7.32 -7.36 -0.40
CA PRO A 177 -6.34 -6.53 -1.07
C PRO A 177 -5.35 -5.88 -0.09
N TYR A 178 -4.07 -5.89 -0.45
CA TYR A 178 -2.97 -5.40 0.36
C TYR A 178 -1.91 -4.70 -0.50
N THR A 179 -1.38 -3.59 0.01
CA THR A 179 -0.28 -2.85 -0.61
C THR A 179 0.63 -2.20 0.43
N PHE A 180 1.78 -1.70 -0.05
CA PHE A 180 2.77 -1.01 0.75
C PHE A 180 3.20 0.30 0.09
N ILE A 181 3.34 1.35 0.88
CA ILE A 181 3.83 2.65 0.42
C ILE A 181 4.97 3.06 1.35
N HIS A 182 6.17 3.26 0.79
CA HIS A 182 7.23 3.90 1.56
C HIS A 182 7.07 5.42 1.54
N VAL A 183 7.34 6.03 2.68
CA VAL A 183 7.40 7.48 2.86
C VAL A 183 8.82 7.94 3.10
N PRO A 184 9.16 9.20 2.79
CA PRO A 184 10.51 9.71 2.98
C PRO A 184 10.91 9.77 4.47
N ASN A 185 12.20 9.66 4.74
CA ASN A 185 12.74 9.71 6.10
C ASN A 185 12.39 11.01 6.83
N ALA A 186 12.03 10.92 8.11
CA ALA A 186 11.70 12.09 8.94
C ALA A 186 12.80 13.17 8.96
N LYS A 187 14.08 12.79 8.84
CA LYS A 187 15.22 13.73 8.80
C LYS A 187 15.27 14.61 7.56
N CYS A 188 14.51 14.25 6.52
CA CYS A 188 14.53 14.88 5.21
C CYS A 188 13.16 15.45 4.82
N SER A 189 12.24 15.55 5.77
CA SER A 189 10.88 16.05 5.53
C SER A 189 10.52 17.06 6.60
N SER A 190 10.06 18.23 6.17
CA SER A 190 9.43 19.20 7.06
C SER A 190 8.01 18.76 7.42
N ASP A 191 7.41 19.42 8.40
CA ASP A 191 6.00 19.18 8.73
C ASP A 191 5.07 19.52 7.55
N ASN A 192 5.41 20.54 6.74
CA ASN A 192 4.69 20.87 5.51
C ASN A 192 4.80 19.76 4.45
N ASP A 193 5.99 19.17 4.30
CA ASP A 193 6.20 18.04 3.40
C ASP A 193 5.36 16.85 3.86
N ASN A 194 5.34 16.56 5.16
CA ASN A 194 4.55 15.47 5.74
C ASN A 194 3.05 15.67 5.58
N HIS A 195 2.54 16.91 5.69
CA HIS A 195 1.15 17.22 5.35
C HIS A 195 0.87 16.95 3.88
N LYS A 196 1.80 17.33 2.98
CA LYS A 196 1.63 17.08 1.56
C LYS A 196 1.69 15.59 1.23
N TYR A 197 2.56 14.82 1.86
CA TYR A 197 2.63 13.38 1.68
C TYR A 197 1.38 12.67 2.19
N ALA A 198 0.87 13.07 3.35
CA ALA A 198 -0.40 12.57 3.86
C ALA A 198 -1.54 12.83 2.87
N GLN A 199 -1.63 14.05 2.30
CA GLN A 199 -2.65 14.36 1.30
C GLN A 199 -2.53 13.45 0.06
N ILE A 200 -1.33 13.32 -0.51
CA ILE A 200 -1.10 12.49 -1.70
C ILE A 200 -1.49 11.03 -1.44
N ILE A 201 -1.13 10.49 -0.28
CA ILE A 201 -1.47 9.10 0.07
C ILE A 201 -2.98 8.96 0.33
N SER A 202 -3.63 9.94 0.97
CA SER A 202 -5.08 9.96 1.15
C SER A 202 -5.83 10.00 -0.19
N ASP A 203 -5.37 10.78 -1.15
CA ASP A 203 -5.96 10.86 -2.49
C ASP A 203 -5.86 9.51 -3.22
N MET A 204 -4.69 8.84 -3.11
CA MET A 204 -4.51 7.48 -3.62
C MET A 204 -5.43 6.46 -2.93
N ILE A 205 -5.53 6.49 -1.60
CA ILE A 205 -6.41 5.59 -0.83
C ILE A 205 -7.88 5.81 -1.20
N THR A 206 -8.28 7.07 -1.38
CA THR A 206 -9.65 7.43 -1.80
C THR A 206 -9.95 6.86 -3.18
N GLU A 207 -9.05 7.03 -4.15
CA GLU A 207 -9.21 6.41 -5.49
C GLU A 207 -9.35 4.89 -5.40
N LEU A 208 -8.54 4.22 -4.56
CA LEU A 208 -8.63 2.77 -4.35
C LEU A 208 -9.94 2.33 -3.70
N ALA A 209 -10.52 3.17 -2.83
CA ALA A 209 -11.78 2.90 -2.15
C ALA A 209 -13.01 3.04 -3.08
N THR A 210 -12.95 3.88 -4.10
CA THR A 210 -14.04 4.06 -5.09
C THR A 210 -14.19 2.91 -6.09
N ARG A 211 -13.25 1.97 -6.11
CA ARG A 211 -13.20 0.88 -7.09
C ARG A 211 -13.69 -0.43 -6.48
N GLU A 212 -14.31 -1.27 -7.32
CA GLU A 212 -14.39 -2.70 -7.00
C GLU A 212 -12.95 -3.23 -6.93
N GLN A 213 -12.57 -3.70 -5.75
CA GLN A 213 -11.24 -4.26 -5.56
C GLN A 213 -11.16 -5.61 -6.28
N SER A 214 -10.40 -5.65 -7.37
CA SER A 214 -10.01 -6.91 -8.03
C SER A 214 -8.81 -7.51 -7.29
N LEU A 215 -8.84 -8.81 -7.00
CA LEU A 215 -7.68 -9.55 -6.48
C LEU A 215 -6.62 -9.84 -7.56
N THR A 216 -6.71 -9.21 -8.74
CA THR A 216 -5.67 -9.35 -9.77
C THR A 216 -4.41 -8.66 -9.28
N ALA A 217 -3.40 -9.44 -8.93
CA ALA A 217 -2.10 -8.93 -8.53
C ALA A 217 -1.45 -8.11 -9.66
N MET A 218 -0.74 -7.05 -9.29
CA MET A 218 0.14 -6.34 -10.20
C MET A 218 1.26 -7.26 -10.72
N PRO A 219 1.91 -6.93 -11.85
CA PRO A 219 3.08 -7.65 -12.33
C PRO A 219 4.21 -7.74 -11.28
N ALA A 220 4.69 -8.96 -11.00
CA ALA A 220 5.76 -9.24 -10.05
C ALA A 220 7.11 -9.51 -10.75
N THR A 221 7.11 -9.61 -12.07
CA THR A 221 8.28 -9.90 -12.92
C THR A 221 8.35 -8.97 -14.14
N LYS A 222 9.55 -8.84 -14.72
CA LYS A 222 9.80 -8.03 -15.93
C LYS A 222 8.94 -8.48 -17.12
N ASP A 223 8.70 -9.79 -17.25
CA ASP A 223 7.92 -10.33 -18.37
C ASP A 223 6.42 -10.10 -18.18
N GLU A 224 5.89 -10.20 -16.96
CA GLU A 224 4.51 -9.80 -16.66
C GLU A 224 4.29 -8.31 -16.94
N VAL A 225 5.27 -7.43 -16.64
CA VAL A 225 5.19 -6.00 -16.99
C VAL A 225 5.14 -5.82 -18.52
N LYS A 226 5.94 -6.56 -19.28
CA LYS A 226 5.89 -6.52 -20.76
C LYS A 226 4.53 -6.98 -21.28
N MET A 227 3.96 -8.04 -20.70
CA MET A 227 2.62 -8.53 -21.06
C MET A 227 1.57 -7.45 -20.78
N LYS A 228 1.66 -6.80 -19.62
CA LYS A 228 0.74 -5.71 -19.23
C LYS A 228 0.80 -4.53 -20.20
N LEU A 229 1.99 -4.16 -20.66
CA LEU A 229 2.20 -3.10 -21.65
C LEU A 229 1.60 -3.41 -23.04
N ASN A 230 1.21 -4.65 -23.33
CA ASN A 230 0.54 -5.03 -24.58
C ASN A 230 -0.99 -4.95 -24.46
N GLU A 231 -1.53 -4.68 -23.27
CA GLU A 231 -2.96 -4.48 -23.07
C GLU A 231 -3.41 -3.08 -23.52
N ASN A 232 -4.73 -2.87 -23.59
CA ASN A 232 -5.31 -1.56 -23.90
C ASN A 232 -5.29 -0.65 -22.65
N LEU A 233 -4.15 0.00 -22.43
CA LEU A 233 -3.90 0.93 -21.34
C LEU A 233 -4.12 2.38 -21.78
N ASN A 234 -4.59 3.24 -20.86
CA ASN A 234 -4.57 4.68 -21.14
C ASN A 234 -3.13 5.24 -21.09
N SER A 235 -2.97 6.52 -21.44
CA SER A 235 -1.65 7.16 -21.52
C SER A 235 -0.90 7.16 -20.18
N CYS A 236 -1.60 7.39 -19.07
CA CYS A 236 -1.00 7.42 -17.74
C CYS A 236 -0.61 6.02 -17.26
N GLU A 237 -1.47 5.01 -17.46
CA GLU A 237 -1.17 3.62 -17.13
C GLU A 237 0.01 3.09 -17.95
N SER A 238 0.05 3.42 -19.25
CA SER A 238 1.19 3.10 -20.11
C SER A 238 2.49 3.72 -19.57
N MET A 239 2.43 4.98 -19.08
CA MET A 239 3.57 5.63 -18.44
C MET A 239 3.98 4.90 -17.15
N PHE A 240 3.01 4.56 -16.30
CA PHE A 240 3.25 3.81 -15.05
C PHE A 240 4.02 2.52 -15.31
N TYR A 241 3.54 1.68 -16.24
CA TYR A 241 4.18 0.40 -16.52
C TYR A 241 5.50 0.55 -17.28
N ARG A 242 5.73 1.64 -18.03
CA ARG A 242 7.04 1.95 -18.61
C ARG A 242 8.07 2.33 -17.56
N ILE A 243 7.69 3.12 -16.57
CA ILE A 243 8.54 3.43 -15.40
C ILE A 243 8.86 2.12 -14.67
N LEU A 244 7.84 1.34 -14.33
CA LEU A 244 8.02 0.06 -13.65
C LEU A 244 8.88 -0.93 -14.46
N ARG A 245 8.80 -0.93 -15.79
CA ARG A 245 9.70 -1.77 -16.61
C ARG A 245 11.16 -1.34 -16.51
N GLY A 246 11.42 -0.04 -16.39
CA GLY A 246 12.78 0.52 -16.27
C GLY A 246 13.47 0.18 -14.96
N GLU A 247 12.69 -0.24 -13.96
CA GLU A 247 13.17 -0.66 -12.65
C GLU A 247 13.79 -2.08 -12.62
N TYR A 248 13.44 -2.94 -13.59
CA TYR A 248 13.96 -4.31 -13.73
C TYR A 248 15.14 -4.41 -14.70
#